data_AF-A0A8H6S6K7-F1
#
_entry.id   AF-A0A8H6S6K7-F1
#
_cell.length_a   1.000
_cell.length_b   1.000
_cell.length_c   1.000
_cell.angle_alpha   90.00
_cell.angle_beta   90.00
_cell.angle_gamma   90.00
#
_symmetry.space_group_name_H-M   'P 1'
#
loop_
_entity.id
_entity.type
_entity.pdbx_description
1 polymer ?
#
loop_
_entity_poly.entity_id
_entity_poly.type
_entity_poly.pdbx_seq_one_letter_code
_entity_poly.pdbx_strand_id
1 'polypeptide(L)'
;MGVDRHIRRGHPITFGLIILFGLFELALSAWLTSMFNTHHNQRGDTERDRVRFALFTSSWTVVLSTLILVLFWHSADGSVLTSILVHLVFLGFTWLMWAATAAAVTSMLGGGLNCKSGLHDGFAYCNQLNALEAFAWIEFILVTFAIVVVLVRGIQAARRGDGYRGGLVLDRKPPSSNPLAPKALLALPPPLTLAFKIILPLIFLLCAHATVVAFGGANCSGSEGKDVACDGHCIGVTGRGSFRITDSNLHSIAVFTGSGCGGTGSQLGIVGAGSCTSLPTGTQSMRYI
;
A
#
# COMPACT_ATOMS: atom_id res chain seq x y z
N MET A 1 34.51 6.42 -11.43
CA MET A 1 35.24 6.65 -10.16
C MET A 1 34.54 7.67 -9.28
N GLY A 2 34.36 8.93 -9.70
CA GLY A 2 33.64 9.93 -8.87
C GLY A 2 32.17 9.59 -8.60
N VAL A 3 31.39 9.33 -9.66
CA VAL A 3 29.93 9.11 -9.55
C VAL A 3 29.59 7.88 -8.68
N ASP A 4 30.35 6.79 -8.79
CA ASP A 4 30.05 5.55 -8.05
C ASP A 4 30.23 5.74 -6.53
N ARG A 5 31.21 6.56 -6.12
CA ARG A 5 31.39 6.98 -4.72
C ARG A 5 30.20 7.81 -4.25
N HIS A 6 29.68 8.71 -5.09
CA HIS A 6 28.49 9.49 -4.76
C HIS A 6 27.24 8.61 -4.64
N ILE A 7 27.08 7.57 -5.46
CA ILE A 7 25.94 6.64 -5.38
C ILE A 7 26.03 5.77 -4.12
N ARG A 8 27.20 5.18 -3.83
CA ARG A 8 27.40 4.35 -2.62
C ARG A 8 27.13 5.10 -1.32
N ARG A 9 27.36 6.42 -1.31
CA ARG A 9 27.04 7.29 -0.16
C ARG A 9 25.63 7.87 -0.21
N GLY A 10 25.18 8.28 -1.39
CA GLY A 10 23.91 8.96 -1.59
C GLY A 10 22.71 8.03 -1.42
N HIS A 11 22.79 6.80 -1.93
CA HIS A 11 21.70 5.82 -1.80
C HIS A 11 21.28 5.57 -0.35
N PRO A 12 22.18 5.20 0.59
CA PRO A 12 21.79 4.99 1.99
C PRO A 12 21.32 6.27 2.68
N ILE A 13 21.82 7.45 2.29
CA ILE A 13 21.34 8.73 2.84
C ILE A 13 19.90 8.98 2.38
N THR A 14 19.61 8.87 1.09
CA THR A 14 18.27 9.12 0.54
C THR A 14 17.26 8.10 1.05
N PHE A 15 17.57 6.80 1.01
CA PHE A 15 16.70 5.76 1.57
C PHE A 15 16.55 5.89 3.08
N GLY A 16 17.61 6.30 3.80
CA GLY A 16 17.53 6.57 5.24
C GLY A 16 16.57 7.72 5.56
N LEU A 17 16.55 8.79 4.76
CA LEU A 17 15.60 9.90 4.91
C LEU A 17 14.15 9.48 4.62
N ILE A 18 13.93 8.69 3.55
CA ILE A 18 12.60 8.11 3.22
C ILE A 18 12.11 7.17 4.34
N ILE A 19 13.01 6.42 4.97
CA ILE A 19 12.61 5.57 6.11
C ILE A 19 12.29 6.45 7.33
N LEU A 20 13.09 7.47 7.60
CA LEU A 20 12.90 8.34 8.77
C LEU A 20 11.58 9.11 8.70
N PHE A 21 11.29 9.78 7.58
CA PHE A 21 10.03 10.51 7.42
C PHE A 21 8.84 9.54 7.33
N GLY A 22 9.00 8.39 6.67
CA GLY A 22 8.00 7.33 6.68
C GLY A 22 7.67 6.81 8.08
N LEU A 23 8.64 6.73 9.00
CA LEU A 23 8.40 6.37 10.40
C LEU A 23 7.65 7.44 11.19
N PHE A 24 7.99 8.72 10.99
CA PHE A 24 7.22 9.83 11.58
C PHE A 24 5.76 9.77 11.13
N GLU A 25 5.54 9.51 9.84
CA GLU A 25 4.21 9.45 9.27
C GLU A 25 3.41 8.21 9.67
N LEU A 26 4.10 7.07 9.80
CA LEU A 26 3.52 5.86 10.37
C LEU A 26 3.02 6.11 11.80
N ALA A 27 3.83 6.77 12.63
CA ALA A 27 3.46 7.07 14.01
C ALA A 27 2.28 8.05 14.10
N LEU A 28 2.30 9.14 13.32
CA LEU A 28 1.23 10.14 13.29
C LEU A 28 -0.09 9.56 12.78
N SER A 29 -0.07 8.85 11.65
CA SER A 29 -1.27 8.24 11.07
C SER A 29 -1.83 7.11 11.93
N ALA A 30 -0.99 6.31 12.58
CA ALA A 30 -1.44 5.28 13.52
C ALA A 30 -2.10 5.91 14.76
N TRP A 31 -1.49 6.96 15.31
CA TRP A 31 -2.05 7.68 16.45
C TRP A 31 -3.39 8.33 16.09
N LEU A 32 -3.48 9.05 14.97
CA LEU A 32 -4.73 9.65 14.50
C LEU A 32 -5.82 8.60 14.28
N THR A 33 -5.48 7.47 13.65
CA THR A 33 -6.41 6.36 13.45
C THR A 33 -6.93 5.83 14.80
N SER A 34 -6.06 5.67 15.79
CA SER A 34 -6.45 5.27 17.15
C SER A 34 -7.38 6.30 17.81
N MET A 35 -7.09 7.59 17.65
CA MET A 35 -7.89 8.66 18.25
C MET A 35 -9.28 8.75 17.63
N PHE A 36 -9.39 8.66 16.30
CA PHE A 36 -10.68 8.63 15.59
C PHE A 36 -11.50 7.38 15.94
N ASN A 37 -10.85 6.23 16.09
CA ASN A 37 -11.55 5.01 16.52
C ASN A 37 -12.06 5.11 17.96
N THR A 38 -11.37 5.85 18.85
CA THR A 38 -11.72 5.94 20.28
C THR A 38 -12.74 7.05 20.55
N HIS A 39 -12.57 8.22 19.95
CA HIS A 39 -13.35 9.42 20.29
C HIS A 39 -14.44 9.74 19.27
N HIS A 40 -14.44 9.08 18.10
CA HIS A 40 -15.40 9.31 17.01
C HIS A 40 -15.56 10.79 16.63
N ASN A 41 -14.47 11.56 16.75
CA ASN A 41 -14.43 13.00 16.54
C ASN A 41 -13.85 13.41 15.19
N GLN A 42 -13.75 12.47 14.24
CA GLN A 42 -13.50 12.79 12.84
C GLN A 42 -14.68 13.58 12.25
N ARG A 43 -14.40 14.50 11.32
CA ARG A 43 -15.40 15.32 10.63
C ARG A 43 -16.26 14.51 9.66
N GLY A 44 -15.74 13.39 9.16
CA GLY A 44 -16.47 12.47 8.30
C GLY A 44 -15.67 11.20 8.00
N ASP A 45 -16.33 10.21 7.38
CA ASP A 45 -15.68 8.95 7.00
C ASP A 45 -14.53 9.16 6.02
N THR A 46 -14.63 10.18 5.16
CA THR A 46 -13.57 10.51 4.19
C THR A 46 -12.27 10.94 4.86
N GLU A 47 -12.32 11.62 6.02
CA GLU A 47 -11.12 11.99 6.77
C GLU A 47 -10.42 10.75 7.34
N ARG A 48 -11.20 9.88 7.97
CA ARG A 48 -10.71 8.62 8.53
C ARG A 48 -10.03 7.76 7.46
N ASP A 49 -10.66 7.63 6.29
CA ASP A 49 -10.16 6.75 5.23
C ASP A 49 -8.86 7.29 4.60
N ARG A 50 -8.71 8.62 4.51
CA ARG A 50 -7.47 9.26 4.03
C ARG A 50 -6.31 9.08 5.01
N VAL A 51 -6.55 9.20 6.32
CA VAL A 51 -5.53 8.93 7.34
C VAL A 51 -5.13 7.44 7.34
N ARG A 52 -6.08 6.53 7.17
CA ARG A 52 -5.80 5.09 7.02
C ARG A 52 -5.01 4.78 5.75
N PHE A 53 -5.27 5.49 4.66
CA PHE A 53 -4.46 5.37 3.46
C PHE A 53 -3.02 5.87 3.68
N ALA A 54 -2.83 6.97 4.42
CA ALA A 54 -1.49 7.42 4.82
C ALA A 54 -0.76 6.39 5.70
N LEU A 55 -1.48 5.72 6.61
CA LEU A 55 -0.94 4.63 7.43
C LEU A 55 -0.47 3.44 6.57
N PHE A 56 -1.25 3.07 5.56
CA PHE A 56 -0.85 2.02 4.61
C PHE A 56 0.38 2.44 3.80
N THR A 57 0.36 3.64 3.22
CA THR A 57 1.46 4.16 2.38
C THR A 57 2.77 4.27 3.16
N SER A 58 2.72 4.74 4.41
CA SER A 58 3.90 4.80 5.29
C SER A 58 4.40 3.41 5.68
N SER A 59 3.51 2.46 6.01
CA SER A 59 3.87 1.06 6.28
C SER A 59 4.60 0.41 5.09
N TRP A 60 4.02 0.53 3.89
CA TRP A 60 4.62 0.07 2.63
C TRP A 60 6.02 0.65 2.44
N THR A 61 6.15 1.97 2.61
CA THR A 61 7.38 2.71 2.38
C THR A 61 8.48 2.28 3.35
N VAL A 62 8.17 2.19 4.65
CA VAL A 62 9.14 1.78 5.68
C VAL A 62 9.62 0.35 5.45
N VAL A 63 8.69 -0.59 5.22
CA VAL A 63 9.03 -2.01 5.07
C VAL A 63 9.90 -2.25 3.83
N LEU A 64 9.46 -1.75 2.67
CA LEU A 64 10.17 -2.01 1.42
C LEU A 64 11.44 -1.16 1.27
N SER A 65 11.47 0.08 1.75
CA SER A 65 12.70 0.88 1.73
C SER A 65 13.77 0.29 2.64
N THR A 66 13.38 -0.19 3.82
CA THR A 66 14.30 -0.91 4.72
C THR A 66 14.84 -2.17 4.05
N LEU A 67 13.97 -2.95 3.41
CA LEU A 67 14.38 -4.15 2.69
C LEU A 67 15.39 -3.83 1.58
N ILE A 68 15.10 -2.85 0.73
CA ILE A 68 15.97 -2.45 -0.38
C ILE A 68 17.31 -1.91 0.13
N LEU A 69 17.30 -1.13 1.22
CA LEU A 69 18.52 -0.61 1.85
C LEU A 69 19.41 -1.74 2.40
N VAL A 70 18.81 -2.71 3.11
CA VAL A 70 19.54 -3.88 3.64
C VAL A 70 20.09 -4.73 2.50
N LEU A 71 19.30 -4.97 1.45
CA LEU A 71 19.77 -5.70 0.26
C LEU A 71 20.92 -4.97 -0.45
N PHE A 72 20.89 -3.65 -0.50
CA PHE A 72 21.96 -2.85 -1.07
C PHE A 72 23.26 -2.98 -0.26
N TRP A 73 23.19 -3.03 1.07
CA TRP A 73 24.37 -3.29 1.91
C TRP A 73 24.93 -4.70 1.75
N HIS A 74 24.07 -5.71 1.62
CA HIS A 74 24.53 -7.10 1.46
C HIS A 74 25.03 -7.42 0.05
N SER A 75 24.43 -6.83 -0.99
CA SER A 75 24.69 -7.19 -2.38
C SER A 75 24.58 -5.99 -3.32
N ALA A 76 25.42 -4.98 -3.09
CA ALA A 76 25.53 -3.81 -3.95
C ALA A 76 25.86 -4.18 -5.42
N ASP A 77 26.63 -5.24 -5.61
CA ASP A 77 27.21 -5.63 -6.90
C ASP A 77 26.64 -6.99 -7.36
N GLY A 78 25.49 -6.97 -8.06
CA GLY A 78 25.07 -8.11 -8.92
C GLY A 78 23.80 -8.88 -8.55
N SER A 79 23.01 -8.45 -7.55
CA SER A 79 21.69 -9.06 -7.32
C SER A 79 20.65 -8.46 -8.26
N VAL A 80 19.79 -9.31 -8.84
CA VAL A 80 18.63 -8.87 -9.64
C VAL A 80 17.73 -7.94 -8.81
N LEU A 81 17.68 -8.15 -7.49
CA LEU A 81 16.90 -7.33 -6.57
C LEU A 81 17.48 -5.94 -6.32
N THR A 82 18.78 -5.74 -6.57
CA THR A 82 19.43 -4.41 -6.53
C THR A 82 19.53 -3.78 -7.92
N SER A 83 18.84 -4.34 -8.92
CA SER A 83 18.80 -3.79 -10.27
C SER A 83 18.07 -2.45 -10.35
N ILE A 84 18.42 -1.65 -11.35
CA ILE A 84 17.80 -0.37 -11.65
C ILE A 84 16.29 -0.54 -11.91
N LEU A 85 15.90 -1.61 -12.62
CA LEU A 85 14.49 -1.89 -12.92
C LEU A 85 13.67 -2.09 -11.64
N VAL A 86 14.15 -2.89 -10.68
CA VAL A 86 13.44 -3.13 -9.42
C VAL A 86 13.26 -1.83 -8.64
N HIS A 87 14.30 -0.98 -8.60
CA HIS A 87 14.20 0.33 -7.98
C HIS A 87 13.16 1.22 -8.69
N LEU A 88 13.11 1.25 -10.02
CA LEU A 88 12.13 2.05 -10.75
C LEU A 88 10.68 1.59 -10.52
N VAL A 89 10.44 0.29 -10.50
CA VAL A 89 9.08 -0.25 -10.25
C VAL A 89 8.65 0.08 -8.82
N PHE A 90 9.51 -0.19 -7.84
CA PHE A 90 9.24 0.13 -6.43
C PHE A 90 9.00 1.63 -6.24
N LEU A 91 9.96 2.46 -6.65
CA LEU A 91 9.88 3.91 -6.47
C LEU A 91 8.71 4.51 -7.24
N GLY A 92 8.40 4.01 -8.45
CA GLY A 92 7.27 4.48 -9.24
C GLY A 92 5.92 4.20 -8.55
N PHE A 93 5.75 3.01 -7.96
CA PHE A 93 4.54 2.70 -7.19
C PHE A 93 4.45 3.52 -5.90
N THR A 94 5.57 3.63 -5.17
CA THR A 94 5.68 4.47 -3.96
C THR A 94 5.39 5.95 -4.28
N TRP A 95 5.84 6.46 -5.43
CA TRP A 95 5.57 7.81 -5.89
C TRP A 95 4.09 8.06 -6.13
N LEU A 96 3.38 7.12 -6.78
CA LEU A 96 1.94 7.22 -7.00
C LEU A 96 1.17 7.25 -5.68
N MET A 97 1.55 6.41 -4.72
CA MET A 97 0.90 6.38 -3.41
C MET A 97 1.14 7.65 -2.60
N TRP A 98 2.36 8.20 -2.61
CA TRP A 98 2.63 9.47 -1.92
C TRP A 98 1.98 10.65 -2.61
N ALA A 99 1.92 10.68 -3.95
CA ALA A 99 1.16 11.69 -4.69
C ALA A 99 -0.33 11.65 -4.31
N ALA A 100 -0.92 10.45 -4.28
CA ALA A 100 -2.30 10.25 -3.87
C ALA A 100 -2.52 10.63 -2.40
N THR A 101 -1.60 10.26 -1.49
CA THR A 101 -1.68 10.56 -0.06
C THR A 101 -1.61 12.07 0.16
N ALA A 102 -0.63 12.75 -0.43
CA ALA A 102 -0.45 14.19 -0.31
C ALA A 102 -1.68 14.94 -0.87
N ALA A 103 -2.17 14.58 -2.05
CA ALA A 103 -3.35 15.20 -2.64
C ALA A 103 -4.63 14.93 -1.81
N ALA A 104 -4.78 13.72 -1.28
CA ALA A 104 -5.93 13.35 -0.45
C ALA A 104 -5.95 14.13 0.86
N VAL A 105 -4.80 14.25 1.55
CA VAL A 105 -4.71 15.05 2.79
C VAL A 105 -4.86 16.54 2.48
N THR A 106 -4.20 17.07 1.44
CA THR A 106 -4.34 18.49 1.02
C THR A 106 -5.80 18.86 0.74
N SER A 107 -6.51 18.03 -0.02
CA SER A 107 -7.93 18.27 -0.34
C SER A 107 -8.87 18.10 0.85
N MET A 108 -8.45 17.38 1.90
CA MET A 108 -9.21 17.24 3.15
C MET A 108 -9.11 18.51 3.98
N LEU A 109 -7.93 19.10 3.99
CA LEU A 109 -7.58 20.27 4.79
C LEU A 109 -7.90 21.60 4.08
N GLY A 110 -8.14 21.56 2.77
CA GLY A 110 -8.42 22.75 1.97
C GLY A 110 -7.19 23.55 1.58
N GLY A 111 -6.00 22.93 1.57
CA GLY A 111 -4.74 23.60 1.19
C GLY A 111 -3.99 24.26 2.37
N GLY A 112 -4.07 23.67 3.56
CA GLY A 112 -3.37 24.10 4.78
C GLY A 112 -4.30 24.74 5.81
N LEU A 113 -4.20 24.32 7.08
CA LEU A 113 -5.04 24.81 8.18
C LEU A 113 -4.29 25.83 9.06
N ASN A 114 -4.97 26.92 9.41
CA ASN A 114 -4.52 27.85 10.44
C ASN A 114 -5.04 27.41 11.81
N CYS A 115 -4.28 26.57 12.53
CA CYS A 115 -4.70 26.01 13.83
C CYS A 115 -4.65 27.00 15.02
N LYS A 116 -4.89 28.31 14.82
CA LYS A 116 -4.90 29.30 15.91
C LYS A 116 -6.17 29.16 16.76
N SER A 117 -5.96 29.08 18.07
CA SER A 117 -6.93 28.85 19.14
C SER A 117 -8.12 29.81 19.10
N GLY A 118 -9.28 29.31 18.67
CA GLY A 118 -10.57 30.00 18.74
C GLY A 118 -11.55 29.65 17.61
N LEU A 119 -11.04 29.45 16.40
CA LEU A 119 -11.80 28.97 15.23
C LEU A 119 -11.14 27.70 14.72
N HIS A 120 -11.25 26.60 15.46
CA HIS A 120 -10.97 25.30 14.84
C HIS A 120 -12.09 25.07 13.82
N ASP A 121 -11.76 25.02 12.52
CA ASP A 121 -12.69 24.86 11.39
C ASP A 121 -13.45 23.50 11.37
N GLY A 122 -13.70 22.92 12.54
CA GLY A 122 -14.34 21.62 12.74
C GLY A 122 -13.38 20.43 12.70
N PHE A 123 -12.06 20.65 12.68
CA PHE A 123 -11.06 19.57 12.68
C PHE A 123 -10.55 19.26 14.08
N ALA A 124 -10.76 18.02 14.54
CA ALA A 124 -10.04 17.47 15.68
C ALA A 124 -8.56 17.25 15.29
N TYR A 125 -7.64 17.53 16.21
CA TYR A 125 -6.19 17.30 16.00
C TYR A 125 -5.58 18.05 14.80
N CYS A 126 -6.01 19.30 14.59
CA CYS A 126 -5.56 20.17 13.49
C CYS A 126 -4.04 20.20 13.29
N ASN A 127 -3.25 20.34 14.37
CA ASN A 127 -1.78 20.40 14.27
C ASN A 127 -1.18 19.10 13.73
N GLN A 128 -1.75 17.95 14.12
CA GLN A 128 -1.30 16.64 13.69
C GLN A 128 -1.67 16.37 12.24
N LEU A 129 -2.86 16.79 11.80
CA LEU A 129 -3.26 16.69 10.40
C LEU A 129 -2.42 17.59 9.48
N ASN A 130 -2.09 18.81 9.94
CA ASN A 130 -1.20 19.71 9.20
C ASN A 130 0.23 19.15 9.11
N ALA A 131 0.71 18.47 10.17
CA ALA A 131 1.99 17.76 10.13
C ALA A 131 1.96 16.57 9.13
N LEU A 132 0.87 15.79 9.12
CA LEU A 132 0.64 14.70 8.17
C LEU A 132 0.59 15.20 6.71
N GLU A 133 0.07 16.40 6.46
CA GLU A 133 0.14 16.99 5.11
C GLU A 133 1.58 17.31 4.69
N ALA A 134 2.33 17.94 5.59
CA ALA A 134 3.69 18.37 5.33
C ALA A 134 4.64 17.19 5.07
N PHE A 135 4.58 16.15 5.91
CA PHE A 135 5.43 14.96 5.76
C PHE A 135 5.08 14.16 4.50
N ALA A 136 3.79 14.05 4.13
CA ALA A 136 3.40 13.43 2.86
C ALA A 136 4.01 14.13 1.63
N TRP A 137 4.05 15.48 1.62
CA TRP A 137 4.72 16.24 0.54
C TRP A 137 6.24 16.08 0.57
N ILE A 138 6.86 16.04 1.75
CA ILE A 138 8.30 15.80 1.90
C ILE A 138 8.68 14.43 1.31
N GLU A 139 7.93 13.39 1.64
CA GLU A 139 8.15 12.04 1.10
C GLU A 139 7.96 11.99 -0.42
N PHE A 140 6.91 12.64 -0.93
CA PHE A 140 6.70 12.75 -2.37
C PHE A 140 7.91 13.37 -3.09
N ILE A 141 8.51 14.44 -2.52
CA ILE A 141 9.70 15.10 -3.08
C ILE A 141 10.92 14.18 -2.99
N LEU A 142 11.15 13.52 -1.86
CA LEU A 142 12.28 12.61 -1.67
C LEU A 142 12.22 11.42 -2.64
N VAL A 143 11.04 10.82 -2.83
CA VAL A 143 10.82 9.73 -3.78
C VAL A 143 11.00 10.22 -5.22
N THR A 144 10.52 11.43 -5.55
CA THR A 144 10.76 12.05 -6.87
C THR A 144 12.25 12.21 -7.14
N PHE A 145 13.00 12.73 -6.17
CA PHE A 145 14.45 12.87 -6.26
C PHE A 145 15.13 11.50 -6.47
N ALA A 146 14.73 10.47 -5.72
CA ALA A 146 15.24 9.12 -5.87
C ALA A 146 14.99 8.55 -7.29
N ILE A 147 13.78 8.75 -7.83
CA ILE A 147 13.43 8.32 -9.20
C ILE A 147 14.36 8.98 -10.23
N VAL A 148 14.57 10.30 -10.14
CA VAL A 148 15.44 11.02 -11.08
C VAL A 148 16.86 10.45 -11.06
N VAL A 149 17.42 10.20 -9.86
CA VAL A 149 18.75 9.61 -9.73
C VAL A 149 18.80 8.21 -10.36
N VAL A 150 17.82 7.35 -10.06
CA VAL A 150 17.76 5.99 -10.61
C VAL A 150 17.59 6.00 -12.14
N LEU A 151 16.79 6.91 -12.70
CA LEU A 151 16.62 7.08 -14.14
C LEU A 151 17.91 7.51 -14.82
N VAL A 152 18.63 8.49 -14.27
CA VAL A 152 19.94 8.91 -14.81
C VAL A 152 20.92 7.73 -14.82
N ARG A 153 20.93 6.91 -13.76
CA ARG A 153 21.75 5.69 -13.72
C ARG A 153 21.29 4.65 -14.73
N GLY A 154 19.99 4.47 -14.92
CA GLY A 154 19.41 3.61 -15.95
C GLY A 154 19.85 3.99 -17.36
N ILE A 155 19.79 5.27 -17.69
CA ILE A 155 20.25 5.78 -19.00
C ILE A 155 21.76 5.55 -19.17
N GLN A 156 22.57 5.79 -18.14
CA GLN A 156 24.01 5.55 -18.19
C GLN A 156 24.36 4.06 -18.35
N ALA A 157 23.63 3.16 -17.71
CA ALA A 157 23.80 1.71 -17.86
C ALA A 157 23.34 1.22 -19.24
N ALA A 158 22.21 1.73 -19.74
CA ALA A 158 21.69 1.41 -21.08
C ALA A 158 22.67 1.82 -22.18
N ARG A 159 23.27 3.03 -22.09
CA ARG A 159 24.28 3.50 -23.06
C ARG A 159 25.56 2.66 -23.09
N ARG A 160 25.83 1.85 -22.06
CA ARG A 160 27.00 0.96 -21.97
C ARG A 160 26.72 -0.48 -22.43
N GLY A 161 25.46 -0.83 -22.68
CA GLY A 161 25.05 -2.19 -23.07
C GLY A 161 24.62 -3.10 -21.91
N ASP A 162 24.66 -2.62 -20.67
CA ASP A 162 24.25 -3.40 -19.48
C ASP A 162 22.71 -3.45 -19.31
N GLY A 163 22.02 -2.44 -19.88
CA GLY A 163 20.56 -2.27 -19.77
C GLY A 163 20.09 -1.97 -18.33
N TYR A 164 18.77 -2.02 -18.10
CA TYR A 164 18.16 -1.76 -16.78
C TYR A 164 18.31 -2.92 -15.78
N ARG A 165 18.87 -4.04 -16.23
CA ARG A 165 19.21 -5.19 -15.37
C ARG A 165 20.53 -5.02 -14.63
N GLY A 166 21.36 -4.06 -15.03
CA GLY A 166 22.60 -3.71 -14.34
C GLY A 166 22.35 -3.22 -12.91
N GLY A 167 23.37 -3.34 -12.06
CA GLY A 167 23.37 -2.78 -10.71
C GLY A 167 23.49 -1.25 -10.71
N LEU A 168 23.09 -0.61 -9.60
CA LEU A 168 23.25 0.85 -9.45
C LEU A 168 24.72 1.31 -9.41
N VAL A 169 25.59 0.45 -8.86
CA VAL A 169 27.03 0.67 -8.84
C VAL A 169 27.64 0.02 -10.08
N LEU A 170 28.38 0.82 -10.85
CA LEU A 170 29.02 0.38 -12.07
C LEU A 170 30.46 -0.01 -11.77
N ASP A 171 30.68 -1.25 -11.30
CA ASP A 171 32.03 -1.80 -11.24
C ASP A 171 32.52 -2.06 -12.66
N ARG A 172 33.53 -1.29 -13.08
CA ARG A 172 34.16 -1.46 -14.39
C ARG A 172 34.96 -2.75 -14.37
N LYS A 173 34.30 -3.89 -14.61
CA LYS A 173 35.04 -5.10 -15.00
C LYS A 173 35.83 -4.76 -16.27
N PRO A 174 37.15 -5.03 -16.33
CA PRO A 174 37.89 -4.87 -17.56
C PRO A 174 37.18 -5.70 -18.65
N PRO A 175 37.10 -5.20 -19.89
CA PRO A 175 36.43 -5.92 -20.97
C PRO A 175 37.02 -7.32 -21.04
N SER A 176 36.19 -8.34 -20.76
CA SER A 176 36.65 -9.71 -20.88
C SER A 176 36.96 -9.95 -22.35
N SER A 177 38.22 -10.25 -22.65
CA SER A 177 38.71 -10.54 -24.01
C SER A 177 38.10 -11.80 -24.64
N ASN A 178 37.14 -12.46 -23.99
CA ASN A 178 36.52 -13.70 -24.45
C ASN A 178 35.01 -13.51 -24.70
N PRO A 179 34.59 -13.19 -25.94
CA PRO A 179 33.17 -13.02 -26.31
C PRO A 179 32.35 -14.32 -26.35
N LEU A 180 32.90 -15.46 -25.89
CA LEU A 180 32.30 -16.79 -26.08
C LEU A 180 31.99 -17.56 -24.78
N ALA A 181 32.16 -16.96 -23.60
CA ALA A 181 31.76 -17.63 -22.36
C ALA A 181 30.21 -17.65 -22.26
N PRO A 182 29.56 -18.82 -22.28
CA PRO A 182 28.11 -18.91 -22.09
C PRO A 182 27.77 -18.32 -20.73
N LYS A 183 26.85 -17.35 -20.74
CA LYS A 183 26.29 -16.71 -19.54
C LYS A 183 25.79 -17.81 -18.61
N ALA A 184 26.57 -18.13 -17.59
CA ALA A 184 26.15 -19.01 -16.50
C ALA A 184 24.87 -18.44 -15.92
N LEU A 185 23.78 -19.19 -16.07
CA LEU A 185 22.49 -18.91 -15.46
C LEU A 185 22.73 -18.94 -13.94
N LEU A 186 22.91 -17.76 -13.33
CA LEU A 186 23.20 -17.63 -11.91
C LEU A 186 21.97 -18.10 -11.13
N ALA A 187 22.06 -19.31 -10.58
CA ALA A 187 21.19 -19.76 -9.51
C ALA A 187 21.35 -18.78 -8.34
N LEU A 188 20.24 -18.20 -7.87
CA LEU A 188 20.22 -17.38 -6.67
C LEU A 188 20.78 -18.18 -5.48
N PRO A 189 21.64 -17.60 -4.64
CA PRO A 189 22.14 -18.29 -3.46
C PRO A 189 20.97 -18.63 -2.51
N PRO A 190 20.96 -19.83 -1.89
CA PRO A 190 19.84 -20.33 -1.09
C PRO A 190 19.32 -19.39 0.02
N PRO A 191 20.13 -18.60 0.76
CA PRO A 191 19.58 -17.73 1.81
C PRO A 191 18.67 -16.60 1.28
N LEU A 192 18.84 -16.17 0.02
CA LEU A 192 17.99 -15.11 -0.55
C LEU A 192 16.57 -15.62 -0.91
N THR A 193 16.42 -16.92 -1.19
CA THR A 193 15.10 -17.50 -1.48
C THR A 193 14.21 -17.60 -0.22
N LEU A 194 14.83 -17.68 0.97
CA LEU A 194 14.10 -17.75 2.24
C LEU A 194 13.51 -16.38 2.63
N ALA A 195 14.30 -15.31 2.50
CA ALA A 195 13.82 -13.95 2.76
C ALA A 195 12.67 -13.55 1.82
N PHE A 196 12.75 -13.95 0.54
CA PHE A 196 11.69 -13.72 -0.45
C PHE A 196 10.39 -14.48 -0.13
N LYS A 197 10.50 -15.71 0.40
CA LYS A 197 9.34 -16.51 0.83
C LYS A 197 8.69 -16.05 2.12
N ILE A 198 9.40 -15.30 2.98
CA ILE A 198 8.85 -14.82 4.26
C ILE A 198 8.24 -13.42 4.09
N ILE A 199 8.87 -12.55 3.28
CA ILE A 199 8.46 -11.15 3.17
C ILE A 199 7.28 -10.97 2.19
N LEU A 200 7.24 -11.73 1.10
CA LEU A 200 6.15 -11.66 0.13
C LEU A 200 4.77 -12.05 0.72
N PRO A 201 4.62 -13.14 1.49
CA PRO A 201 3.33 -13.43 2.13
C PRO A 201 3.01 -12.46 3.26
N LEU A 202 4.00 -11.86 3.94
CA LEU A 202 3.74 -10.84 4.98
C LEU A 202 3.12 -9.55 4.39
N ILE A 203 3.49 -9.21 3.15
CA ILE A 203 2.89 -8.10 2.39
C ILE A 203 1.46 -8.44 1.92
N PHE A 204 1.19 -9.71 1.59
CA PHE A 204 -0.16 -10.19 1.27
C PHE A 204 -1.05 -10.45 2.50
N LEU A 205 -0.46 -10.72 3.68
CA LEU A 205 -1.19 -10.96 4.93
C LEU A 205 -1.87 -9.70 5.50
N LEU A 206 -1.56 -8.53 4.94
CA LEU A 206 -2.23 -7.26 5.25
C LEU A 206 -3.56 -7.08 4.50
N CYS A 207 -3.90 -7.94 3.54
CA CYS A 207 -5.27 -8.09 3.08
C CYS A 207 -6.06 -8.87 4.14
N ALA A 208 -6.64 -8.14 5.09
CA ALA A 208 -7.47 -8.67 6.15
C ALA A 208 -8.54 -9.61 5.55
N HIS A 209 -8.58 -10.85 6.04
CA HIS A 209 -9.63 -11.81 5.76
C HIS A 209 -10.92 -11.35 6.45
N ALA A 210 -11.65 -10.45 5.81
CA ALA A 210 -13.03 -10.21 6.17
C ALA A 210 -13.86 -11.42 5.70
N THR A 211 -14.61 -12.02 6.61
CA THR A 211 -15.52 -13.13 6.32
C THR A 211 -16.95 -12.67 6.51
N VAL A 212 -17.81 -13.06 5.58
CA VAL A 212 -19.24 -12.80 5.69
C VAL A 212 -20.03 -14.08 5.73
N VAL A 213 -20.90 -14.12 6.74
CA VAL A 213 -21.76 -15.24 7.05
C VAL A 213 -23.18 -14.86 6.65
N ALA A 214 -23.78 -15.63 5.74
CA ALA A 214 -25.18 -15.48 5.37
C ALA A 214 -26.07 -16.47 6.14
N PHE A 215 -27.21 -16.05 6.63
CA PHE A 215 -28.11 -16.84 7.48
C PHE A 215 -29.44 -17.11 6.77
N GLY A 216 -30.05 -18.27 7.06
CA GLY A 216 -31.34 -18.67 6.48
C GLY A 216 -32.52 -17.83 6.97
N GLY A 217 -32.48 -17.36 8.22
CA GLY A 217 -33.55 -16.57 8.84
C GLY A 217 -33.32 -15.05 8.76
N ALA A 218 -34.29 -14.30 9.29
CA ALA A 218 -34.15 -12.88 9.56
C ALA A 218 -33.24 -12.66 10.79
N ASN A 219 -32.62 -11.49 10.90
CA ASN A 219 -31.79 -11.11 12.06
C ASN A 219 -30.68 -12.12 12.39
N CYS A 220 -30.08 -12.73 11.37
CA CYS A 220 -28.94 -13.65 11.49
C CYS A 220 -29.26 -14.88 12.34
N SER A 221 -30.51 -15.33 12.24
CA SER A 221 -30.99 -16.57 12.85
C SER A 221 -31.01 -17.72 11.84
N GLY A 222 -31.09 -18.95 12.35
CA GLY A 222 -31.17 -20.16 11.51
C GLY A 222 -29.80 -20.69 11.07
N SER A 223 -29.79 -21.56 10.06
CA SER A 223 -28.57 -22.23 9.61
C SER A 223 -27.56 -21.23 9.03
N GLU A 224 -26.34 -21.26 9.57
CA GLU A 224 -25.20 -20.53 9.02
C GLU A 224 -24.87 -21.02 7.60
N GLY A 225 -24.52 -20.06 6.75
CA GLY A 225 -24.03 -20.32 5.39
C GLY A 225 -22.53 -20.55 5.37
N LYS A 226 -22.00 -20.84 4.19
CA LYS A 226 -20.54 -20.86 4.02
C LYS A 226 -20.00 -19.44 4.15
N ASP A 227 -18.90 -19.32 4.88
CA ASP A 227 -18.10 -18.10 4.89
C ASP A 227 -17.68 -17.75 3.47
N VAL A 228 -17.81 -16.47 3.15
CA VAL A 228 -17.44 -15.97 1.85
C VAL A 228 -16.30 -14.98 1.96
N ALA A 229 -15.28 -15.19 1.11
CA ALA A 229 -14.12 -14.32 1.04
C ALA A 229 -14.44 -13.00 0.34
N CYS A 230 -13.79 -11.93 0.78
CA CYS A 230 -13.85 -10.61 0.14
C CYS A 230 -12.92 -10.54 -1.09
N ASP A 231 -13.20 -11.32 -2.12
CA ASP A 231 -12.40 -11.40 -3.35
C ASP A 231 -13.05 -10.69 -4.56
N GLY A 232 -14.19 -10.01 -4.35
CA GLY A 232 -14.94 -9.33 -5.40
C GLY A 232 -15.69 -10.28 -6.34
N HIS A 233 -15.74 -11.59 -6.06
CA HIS A 233 -16.58 -12.52 -6.80
C HIS A 233 -18.06 -12.35 -6.45
N CYS A 234 -18.90 -12.68 -7.43
CA CYS A 234 -20.35 -12.69 -7.25
C CYS A 234 -20.77 -14.00 -6.57
N ILE A 235 -21.55 -13.90 -5.51
CA ILE A 235 -21.89 -15.06 -4.68
C ILE A 235 -23.40 -15.24 -4.65
N GLY A 236 -23.86 -16.47 -4.87
CA GLY A 236 -25.28 -16.83 -4.74
C GLY A 236 -25.69 -16.95 -3.27
N VAL A 237 -26.71 -16.19 -2.88
CA VAL A 237 -27.29 -16.18 -1.52
C VAL A 237 -28.75 -16.62 -1.53
N THR A 238 -29.13 -17.47 -2.49
CA THR A 238 -30.50 -17.98 -2.60
C THR A 238 -30.91 -18.71 -1.31
N GLY A 239 -32.09 -18.36 -0.79
CA GLY A 239 -32.61 -18.92 0.46
C GLY A 239 -32.00 -18.34 1.74
N ARG A 240 -31.27 -17.22 1.65
CA ARG A 240 -30.75 -16.48 2.80
C ARG A 240 -31.59 -15.23 3.07
N GLY A 241 -31.92 -15.00 4.34
CA GLY A 241 -32.73 -13.86 4.77
C GLY A 241 -31.92 -12.72 5.38
N SER A 242 -30.66 -12.96 5.74
CA SER A 242 -29.78 -11.95 6.35
C SER A 242 -28.30 -12.31 6.23
N PHE A 243 -27.42 -11.36 6.49
CA PHE A 243 -25.98 -11.58 6.57
C PHE A 243 -25.33 -10.76 7.70
N ARG A 244 -24.15 -11.20 8.14
CA ARG A 244 -23.31 -10.52 9.14
C ARG A 244 -21.86 -10.50 8.68
N ILE A 245 -21.19 -9.38 8.92
CA ILE A 245 -19.75 -9.26 8.78
C ILE A 245 -19.10 -9.55 10.13
N THR A 246 -18.20 -10.52 10.18
CA THR A 246 -17.51 -10.92 11.43
C THR A 246 -16.28 -10.08 11.71
N ASP A 247 -15.77 -9.35 10.71
CA ASP A 247 -14.60 -8.51 10.84
C ASP A 247 -14.93 -7.15 11.50
N SER A 248 -13.90 -6.42 11.93
CA SER A 248 -14.04 -5.15 12.64
C SER A 248 -14.21 -3.92 11.74
N ASN A 249 -14.32 -4.09 10.41
CA ASN A 249 -14.30 -2.98 9.47
C ASN A 249 -15.68 -2.68 8.90
N LEU A 250 -15.79 -1.54 8.21
CA LEU A 250 -16.95 -1.17 7.41
C LEU A 250 -16.80 -1.81 6.03
N HIS A 251 -17.84 -2.49 5.54
CA HIS A 251 -17.84 -3.02 4.18
C HIS A 251 -18.99 -2.48 3.35
N SER A 252 -18.69 -2.25 2.07
CA SER A 252 -19.67 -1.90 1.04
C SER A 252 -20.09 -3.18 0.32
N ILE A 253 -21.37 -3.51 0.39
CA ILE A 253 -21.92 -4.70 -0.26
C ILE A 253 -23.02 -4.26 -1.22
N ALA A 254 -22.93 -4.75 -2.46
CA ALA A 254 -24.01 -4.66 -3.43
C ALA A 254 -24.82 -5.96 -3.44
N VAL A 255 -26.14 -5.81 -3.36
CA VAL A 255 -27.09 -6.91 -3.35
C VAL A 255 -27.93 -6.89 -4.62
N PHE A 256 -28.16 -8.05 -5.24
CA PHE A 256 -28.85 -8.18 -6.52
C PHE A 256 -30.00 -9.21 -6.44
N THR A 257 -31.10 -8.92 -7.14
CA THR A 257 -32.33 -9.74 -7.18
C THR A 257 -32.31 -10.84 -8.25
N GLY A 258 -31.21 -10.99 -8.99
CA GLY A 258 -31.02 -12.03 -10.02
C GLY A 258 -29.90 -13.01 -9.71
N SER A 259 -29.83 -14.09 -10.48
CA SER A 259 -28.85 -15.19 -10.35
C SER A 259 -27.41 -14.81 -10.74
N GLY A 260 -27.03 -13.54 -10.57
CA GLY A 260 -25.72 -12.99 -10.86
C GLY A 260 -25.67 -11.48 -10.65
N CYS A 261 -24.45 -10.93 -10.61
CA CYS A 261 -24.18 -9.54 -10.24
C CYS A 261 -24.17 -8.58 -11.44
N GLY A 262 -24.81 -8.97 -12.54
CA GLY A 262 -24.93 -8.17 -13.77
C GLY A 262 -26.29 -7.51 -13.98
N GLY A 263 -27.25 -7.71 -13.06
CA GLY A 263 -28.61 -7.20 -13.20
C GLY A 263 -28.81 -5.76 -12.72
N THR A 264 -29.83 -5.09 -13.26
CA THR A 264 -30.31 -3.77 -12.80
C THR A 264 -31.10 -3.89 -11.51
N GLY A 265 -30.49 -3.54 -10.37
CA GLY A 265 -31.18 -3.55 -9.07
C GLY A 265 -30.26 -3.65 -7.86
N SER A 266 -29.11 -2.96 -7.87
CA SER A 266 -28.19 -2.98 -6.74
C SER A 266 -28.64 -2.02 -5.64
N GLN A 267 -28.94 -2.54 -4.46
CA GLN A 267 -28.99 -1.70 -3.25
C GLN A 267 -27.60 -1.74 -2.60
N LEU A 268 -26.99 -0.57 -2.44
CA LEU A 268 -25.70 -0.41 -1.78
C LEU A 268 -25.95 -0.19 -0.29
N GLY A 269 -25.45 -1.11 0.53
CA GLY A 269 -25.47 -1.00 1.98
C GLY A 269 -24.06 -0.91 2.53
N ILE A 270 -23.82 0.06 3.41
CA ILE A 270 -22.65 0.08 4.28
C ILE A 270 -23.03 -0.67 5.55
N VAL A 271 -22.34 -1.77 5.84
CA VAL A 271 -22.61 -2.59 7.02
C VAL A 271 -21.39 -2.59 7.93
N GLY A 272 -21.63 -2.28 9.21
CA GLY A 272 -20.59 -2.28 10.24
C GLY A 272 -20.35 -3.67 10.81
N ALA A 273 -19.14 -3.86 11.33
CA ALA A 273 -18.71 -5.01 12.10
C ALA A 273 -19.78 -5.56 13.05
N GLY A 274 -20.02 -6.86 12.97
CA GLY A 274 -20.92 -7.57 13.87
C GLY A 274 -22.40 -7.23 13.73
N SER A 275 -22.79 -6.28 12.87
CA SER A 275 -24.18 -5.90 12.65
C SER A 275 -24.86 -6.88 11.70
N CYS A 276 -26.06 -7.34 12.08
CA CYS A 276 -26.87 -8.16 11.20
C CYS A 276 -27.70 -7.29 10.26
N THR A 277 -27.66 -7.56 8.96
CA THR A 277 -28.46 -6.85 7.96
C THR A 277 -29.40 -7.84 7.27
N SER A 278 -30.69 -7.50 7.24
CA SER A 278 -31.70 -8.28 6.52
C SER A 278 -31.61 -8.04 5.02
N LEU A 279 -31.71 -9.10 4.24
CA LEU A 279 -31.71 -9.03 2.79
C LEU A 279 -33.14 -8.71 2.29
N PRO A 280 -33.29 -7.86 1.26
CA PRO A 280 -34.57 -7.67 0.60
C PRO A 280 -35.11 -9.00 0.03
N THR A 281 -36.42 -9.18 0.08
CA THR A 281 -37.09 -10.35 -0.50
C THR A 281 -36.75 -10.50 -1.98
N GLY A 282 -36.38 -11.70 -2.40
CA GLY A 282 -35.99 -11.99 -3.79
C GLY A 282 -34.51 -11.75 -4.10
N THR A 283 -33.69 -11.41 -3.09
CA THR A 283 -32.23 -11.39 -3.26
C THR A 283 -31.71 -12.78 -3.63
N GLN A 284 -30.91 -12.85 -4.70
CA GLN A 284 -30.30 -14.10 -5.16
C GLN A 284 -28.78 -14.05 -5.19
N SER A 285 -28.17 -12.86 -5.31
CA SER A 285 -26.72 -12.73 -5.34
C SER A 285 -26.21 -11.46 -4.65
N MET A 286 -24.95 -11.49 -4.21
CA MET A 286 -24.25 -10.37 -3.58
C MET A 286 -22.82 -10.25 -4.09
N ARG A 287 -22.26 -9.04 -4.03
CA ARG A 287 -20.87 -8.74 -4.41
C ARG A 287 -20.23 -7.75 -3.44
N TYR A 288 -18.97 -8.01 -3.09
CA TYR A 288 -18.09 -7.01 -2.46
C TYR A 288 -17.67 -5.95 -3.47
N ILE A 289 -17.71 -4.69 -3.03
CA ILE A 289 -17.15 -3.55 -3.77
C ILE A 289 -15.84 -3.14 -3.10
#